data_AF-A0AAU1KB84-F1
#
_entry.id   AF-A0AAU1KB84-F1
#
_cell.length_a   1.000
_cell.length_b   1.000
_cell.length_c   1.000
_cell.angle_alpha   90.00
_cell.angle_beta   90.00
_cell.angle_gamma   90.00
#
_symmetry.space_group_name_H-M   'P 1'
#
loop_
_entity.id
_entity.type
_entity.pdbx_description
1 polymer ?
#
loop_
_entity_poly.entity_id
_entity_poly.type
_entity_poly.pdbx_seq_one_letter_code
_entity_poly.pdbx_strand_id
1 'polypeptide(L)'
;MNSTRTRSAGAAAVAALVLAGVVTAAGPAAAAPACTPRIQVLGSIGTGGYNVGNPQSEGVRALGSGTLSVGLSGGKPVYWTGTKLHKVPMPDANQAGAVLGVNKAGLMVGVVSGGEGFLFTYRAGDKAITRLPGSDWLSDDADVNDAGYVVSRTRGGQGAVWKDGLKVRDLPVPAGSSPGTYVELVTGINNKGDVLGIARENYEVPETGQRLEGSYPVLWPADGGPAKALPRTSNDSWVQDIDESGRVVGYDWYGMGYQFRPVTWTPPYSGPIGAPGALKTHPYGTFEAVSPTNFVSVGTAKFHPDIQTLPDQAQLWTGTGPVLALPRLAANQASTASSVADDGRVGGAAVNAGGTLKPVIWTCATKQAYQPK
;
A
#
# COMPACT_ATOMS: atom_id res chain seq x y z
N MET A 1 -63.52 58.97 -2.11
CA MET A 1 -63.46 60.17 -2.98
C MET A 1 -62.17 60.11 -3.80
N ASN A 2 -62.33 60.23 -5.12
CA ASN A 2 -61.30 60.14 -6.16
C ASN A 2 -60.23 61.24 -6.06
N SER A 3 -58.98 60.96 -6.45
CA SER A 3 -58.36 61.41 -7.72
C SER A 3 -56.86 61.11 -7.73
N THR A 4 -56.38 60.13 -8.51
CA THR A 4 -55.69 60.26 -9.81
C THR A 4 -54.28 60.87 -9.78
N ARG A 5 -53.24 60.09 -10.15
CA ARG A 5 -52.39 60.39 -11.34
C ARG A 5 -51.36 59.30 -11.71
N THR A 6 -51.48 58.91 -12.98
CA THR A 6 -50.47 58.64 -14.03
C THR A 6 -49.41 57.53 -13.95
N ARG A 7 -49.65 56.55 -14.84
CA ARG A 7 -48.78 55.75 -15.73
C ARG A 7 -47.28 56.07 -15.79
N SER A 8 -46.48 55.00 -15.82
CA SER A 8 -45.55 54.73 -16.93
C SER A 8 -45.30 53.22 -17.03
N ALA A 9 -45.58 52.65 -18.21
CA ALA A 9 -45.28 51.28 -18.57
C ALA A 9 -43.78 51.12 -18.87
N GLY A 10 -43.19 50.04 -18.37
CA GLY A 10 -41.85 49.58 -18.74
C GLY A 10 -41.93 48.09 -19.04
N ALA A 11 -41.90 47.74 -20.32
CA ALA A 11 -41.79 46.38 -20.80
C ALA A 11 -40.38 45.84 -20.52
N ALA A 12 -40.27 44.61 -20.03
CA ALA A 12 -39.04 43.83 -20.13
C ALA A 12 -39.39 42.42 -20.61
N ALA A 13 -38.91 42.14 -21.82
CA ALA A 13 -39.18 40.95 -22.60
C ALA A 13 -38.59 39.70 -21.95
N VAL A 14 -39.34 38.61 -22.06
CA VAL A 14 -38.93 37.24 -21.76
C VAL A 14 -37.93 36.80 -22.82
N ALA A 15 -36.67 36.56 -22.43
CA ALA A 15 -35.69 35.88 -23.27
C ALA A 15 -35.65 34.39 -22.88
N ALA A 16 -36.38 33.57 -23.62
CA ALA A 16 -36.24 32.12 -23.59
C ALA A 16 -34.97 31.74 -24.37
N LEU A 17 -33.93 31.31 -23.65
CA LEU A 17 -32.71 30.76 -24.24
C LEU A 17 -32.97 29.29 -24.62
N VAL A 18 -33.14 29.05 -25.92
CA VAL A 18 -33.14 27.71 -26.53
C VAL A 18 -31.69 27.21 -26.55
N LEU A 19 -31.35 26.33 -25.61
CA LEU A 19 -30.11 25.55 -25.66
C LEU A 19 -30.28 24.42 -26.70
N ALA A 20 -29.90 24.71 -27.94
CA ALA A 20 -29.73 23.69 -28.97
C ALA A 20 -28.52 22.81 -28.59
N GLY A 21 -28.78 21.52 -28.38
CA GLY A 21 -27.79 20.53 -27.98
C GLY A 21 -26.71 20.33 -29.05
N VAL A 22 -25.45 20.52 -28.65
CA VAL A 22 -24.31 19.89 -29.31
C VAL A 22 -24.16 18.51 -28.68
N VAL A 23 -24.76 17.50 -29.32
CA VAL A 23 -24.41 16.11 -29.06
C VAL A 23 -23.03 15.90 -29.68
N THR A 24 -21.97 16.08 -28.88
CA THR A 24 -20.66 15.55 -29.26
C THR A 24 -20.79 14.04 -29.25
N ALA A 25 -20.91 13.44 -30.44
CA ALA A 25 -20.76 12.01 -30.61
C ALA A 25 -19.42 11.60 -29.99
N ALA A 26 -19.47 10.90 -28.87
CA ALA A 26 -18.30 10.27 -28.29
C ALA A 26 -17.77 9.29 -29.35
N GLY A 27 -16.62 9.63 -29.95
CA GLY A 27 -15.90 8.70 -30.81
C GLY A 27 -15.68 7.38 -30.06
N PRO A 28 -15.64 6.23 -30.75
CA PRO A 28 -15.40 4.95 -30.11
C PRO A 28 -14.15 5.07 -29.23
N ALA A 29 -14.32 4.80 -27.94
CA ALA A 29 -13.22 4.75 -26.99
C ALA A 29 -12.12 3.89 -27.60
N ALA A 30 -10.96 4.50 -27.88
CA ALA A 30 -9.82 3.76 -28.37
C ALA A 30 -9.61 2.56 -27.45
N ALA A 31 -9.66 1.35 -28.02
CA ALA A 31 -9.44 0.14 -27.26
C ALA A 31 -8.11 0.30 -26.52
N ALA A 32 -8.15 0.20 -25.19
CA ALA A 32 -6.95 0.21 -24.39
C ALA A 32 -5.96 -0.80 -24.99
N PRO A 33 -4.68 -0.44 -25.20
CA PRO A 33 -3.73 -1.32 -25.83
C PRO A 33 -3.78 -2.68 -25.12
N ALA A 34 -3.93 -3.74 -25.90
CA ALA A 34 -4.12 -5.08 -25.39
C ALA A 34 -2.92 -5.45 -24.52
N CYS A 35 -3.13 -5.49 -23.21
CA CYS A 35 -2.08 -5.85 -22.28
C CYS A 35 -1.70 -7.34 -22.50
N THR A 36 -0.41 -7.65 -22.59
CA THR A 36 0.11 -9.03 -22.77
C THR A 36 0.49 -9.65 -21.43
N PRO A 37 -0.13 -10.77 -21.01
CA PRO A 37 0.21 -11.44 -19.76
C PRO A 37 1.63 -12.02 -19.79
N ARG A 38 2.49 -11.59 -18.86
CA ARG A 38 3.83 -12.18 -18.65
C ARG A 38 4.38 -11.86 -17.26
N ILE A 39 5.33 -12.67 -16.81
CA ILE A 39 6.22 -12.33 -15.69
C ILE A 39 7.46 -11.63 -16.25
N GLN A 40 7.63 -10.37 -15.91
CA GLN A 40 8.80 -9.59 -16.27
C GLN A 40 9.83 -9.65 -15.14
N VAL A 41 10.99 -10.26 -15.41
CA VAL A 41 12.13 -10.26 -14.48
C VAL A 41 12.90 -8.96 -14.62
N LEU A 42 13.18 -8.29 -13.50
CA LEU A 42 13.92 -7.02 -13.51
C LEU A 42 15.41 -7.25 -13.28
N GLY A 43 16.24 -6.30 -13.70
CA GLY A 43 17.66 -6.28 -13.37
C GLY A 43 17.86 -6.34 -11.86
N SER A 44 18.88 -7.05 -11.41
CA SER A 44 19.11 -7.31 -9.99
C SER A 44 20.61 -7.34 -9.72
N ILE A 45 21.02 -6.84 -8.55
CA ILE A 45 22.41 -6.84 -8.09
C ILE A 45 22.65 -7.84 -6.95
N GLY A 46 21.61 -8.45 -6.39
CA GLY A 46 21.75 -9.49 -5.39
C GLY A 46 21.75 -10.90 -5.99
N THR A 47 22.32 -11.81 -5.18
CA THR A 47 22.50 -13.22 -5.49
C THR A 47 21.84 -14.12 -4.45
N GLY A 48 21.12 -13.54 -3.49
CA GLY A 48 20.49 -14.26 -2.39
C GLY A 48 19.31 -15.13 -2.82
N GLY A 49 19.02 -16.14 -1.99
CA GLY A 49 17.82 -16.97 -2.09
C GLY A 49 16.63 -16.36 -1.36
N TYR A 50 15.51 -17.08 -1.38
CA TYR A 50 14.33 -16.73 -0.60
C TYR A 50 14.53 -17.10 0.87
N ASN A 51 14.27 -16.16 1.77
CA ASN A 51 14.38 -16.38 3.22
C ASN A 51 12.99 -16.47 3.84
N VAL A 52 12.46 -17.68 4.02
CA VAL A 52 11.12 -17.89 4.60
C VAL A 52 11.02 -17.18 5.96
N GLY A 53 9.92 -16.45 6.18
CA GLY A 53 9.65 -15.74 7.43
C GLY A 53 10.53 -14.51 7.72
N ASN A 54 11.48 -14.18 6.84
CA ASN A 54 12.43 -13.10 7.04
C ASN A 54 12.27 -12.00 5.98
N PRO A 55 12.83 -10.80 6.22
CA PRO A 55 12.94 -9.77 5.19
C PRO A 55 13.69 -10.30 3.96
N GLN A 56 13.12 -10.06 2.78
CA GLN A 56 13.75 -10.40 1.51
C GLN A 56 14.74 -9.33 1.10
N SER A 57 15.81 -9.69 0.39
CA SER A 57 16.82 -8.76 -0.14
C SER A 57 16.53 -8.28 -1.57
N GLU A 58 15.49 -8.81 -2.20
CA GLU A 58 15.03 -8.48 -3.54
C GLU A 58 13.52 -8.30 -3.53
N GLY A 59 13.01 -7.33 -4.30
CA GLY A 59 11.58 -7.23 -4.59
C GLY A 59 11.14 -5.86 -5.03
N VAL A 60 10.03 -5.82 -5.76
CA VAL A 60 9.31 -4.58 -6.08
C VAL A 60 8.32 -4.27 -4.96
N ARG A 61 8.48 -3.10 -4.32
CA ARG A 61 7.66 -2.64 -3.19
C ARG A 61 6.56 -1.68 -3.61
N ALA A 62 6.76 -0.90 -4.67
CA ALA A 62 5.70 -0.06 -5.23
C ALA A 62 5.85 0.13 -6.75
N LEU A 63 4.74 0.49 -7.38
CA LEU A 63 4.60 0.66 -8.82
C LEU A 63 4.25 2.12 -9.14
N GLY A 64 5.14 2.81 -9.86
CA GLY A 64 4.91 4.16 -10.33
C GLY A 64 4.25 4.19 -11.72
N SER A 65 4.10 5.39 -12.28
CA SER A 65 3.54 5.58 -13.62
C SER A 65 4.39 4.90 -14.71
N GLY A 66 3.71 4.36 -15.74
CA GLY A 66 4.36 3.79 -16.90
C GLY A 66 5.25 2.59 -16.55
N THR A 67 6.56 2.72 -16.80
CA THR A 67 7.53 1.65 -16.58
C THR A 67 8.34 1.82 -15.29
N LEU A 68 7.98 2.78 -14.44
CA LEU A 68 8.64 3.03 -13.15
C LEU A 68 8.16 2.01 -12.11
N SER A 69 9.10 1.42 -11.40
CA SER A 69 8.85 0.65 -10.18
C SER A 69 9.98 0.86 -9.19
N VAL A 70 9.72 0.62 -7.91
CA VAL A 70 10.68 0.88 -6.82
C VAL A 70 10.71 -0.27 -5.83
N GLY A 71 11.80 -0.40 -5.08
CA GLY A 71 11.97 -1.49 -4.14
C GLY A 71 13.41 -1.63 -3.66
N LEU A 72 13.85 -2.88 -3.58
CA LEU A 72 15.19 -3.24 -3.16
C LEU A 72 15.82 -4.36 -4.01
N SER A 73 17.14 -4.32 -4.11
CA SER A 73 17.95 -5.38 -4.72
C SER A 73 19.30 -5.47 -4.02
N GLY A 74 19.75 -6.67 -3.68
CA GLY A 74 20.92 -6.89 -2.84
C GLY A 74 20.84 -6.20 -1.47
N GLY A 75 19.62 -5.99 -0.95
CA GLY A 75 19.39 -5.22 0.28
C GLY A 75 19.64 -3.72 0.14
N LYS A 76 19.71 -3.19 -1.09
CA LYS A 76 19.93 -1.76 -1.38
C LYS A 76 18.67 -1.12 -1.95
N PRO A 77 18.41 0.16 -1.67
CA PRO A 77 17.31 0.90 -2.30
C PRO A 77 17.59 1.09 -3.79
N VAL A 78 16.63 0.70 -4.62
CA VAL A 78 16.73 0.79 -6.08
C VAL A 78 15.39 1.19 -6.68
N TYR A 79 15.44 1.65 -7.92
CA TYR A 79 14.28 1.79 -8.79
C TYR A 79 14.57 1.17 -10.15
N TRP A 80 13.52 0.85 -10.88
CA TRP A 80 13.61 0.33 -12.24
C TRP A 80 12.86 1.22 -13.21
N THR A 81 13.44 1.38 -14.40
CA THR A 81 12.72 1.90 -15.58
C THR A 81 12.66 0.77 -16.61
N GLY A 82 11.48 0.20 -16.79
CA GLY A 82 11.32 -1.05 -17.54
C GLY A 82 11.96 -2.21 -16.76
N THR A 83 13.00 -2.83 -17.31
CA THR A 83 13.80 -3.86 -16.62
C THR A 83 15.12 -3.34 -16.10
N LYS A 84 15.51 -2.10 -16.45
CA LYS A 84 16.81 -1.54 -16.10
C LYS A 84 16.81 -1.11 -14.64
N LEU A 85 17.77 -1.63 -13.86
CA LEU A 85 17.98 -1.26 -12.46
C LEU A 85 18.78 0.03 -12.36
N HIS A 86 18.38 0.86 -11.40
CA HIS A 86 19.08 2.08 -11.00
C HIS A 86 19.25 2.08 -9.49
N LYS A 87 20.48 2.33 -9.02
CA LYS A 87 20.76 2.49 -7.59
C LYS A 87 20.33 3.88 -7.14
N VAL A 88 19.70 3.96 -5.96
CA VAL A 88 19.51 5.23 -5.28
C VAL A 88 20.86 5.67 -4.67
N PRO A 89 21.29 6.94 -4.84
CA PRO A 89 22.56 7.42 -4.30
C PRO A 89 22.49 7.55 -2.78
N MET A 90 23.08 6.57 -2.10
CA MET A 90 23.17 6.52 -0.64
C MET A 90 24.39 7.30 -0.12
N PRO A 91 24.29 7.95 1.04
CA PRO A 91 25.44 8.63 1.68
C PRO A 91 26.63 7.68 1.92
N ASP A 92 26.34 6.44 2.31
CA ASP A 92 27.32 5.36 2.39
C ASP A 92 26.87 4.19 1.50
N ALA A 93 27.76 3.76 0.60
CA ALA A 93 27.51 2.66 -0.34
C ALA A 93 27.23 1.32 0.37
N ASN A 94 27.64 1.15 1.62
CA ASN A 94 27.41 -0.04 2.43
C ASN A 94 26.07 -0.05 3.17
N GLN A 95 25.36 1.08 3.24
CA GLN A 95 24.05 1.14 3.88
C GLN A 95 23.01 0.26 3.18
N ALA A 96 22.22 -0.45 3.96
CA ALA A 96 21.07 -1.21 3.49
C ALA A 96 19.83 -0.32 3.46
N GLY A 97 18.80 -0.74 2.74
CA GLY A 97 17.54 -0.02 2.69
C GLY A 97 16.65 -0.46 1.55
N ALA A 98 15.53 0.24 1.41
CA ALA A 98 14.55 0.02 0.36
C ALA A 98 13.89 1.34 -0.04
N VAL A 99 13.42 1.41 -1.28
CA VAL A 99 12.40 2.38 -1.66
C VAL A 99 11.05 1.70 -1.48
N LEU A 100 10.18 2.29 -0.67
CA LEU A 100 8.94 1.68 -0.19
C LEU A 100 7.73 2.12 -1.01
N GLY A 101 7.64 3.40 -1.35
CA GLY A 101 6.53 4.00 -2.08
C GLY A 101 6.99 4.89 -3.24
N VAL A 102 6.13 5.08 -4.23
CA VAL A 102 6.33 6.03 -5.33
C VAL A 102 4.99 6.56 -5.84
N ASN A 103 4.88 7.86 -6.04
CA ASN A 103 3.66 8.47 -6.54
C ASN A 103 3.66 8.68 -8.07
N LYS A 104 2.56 9.16 -8.64
CA LYS A 104 2.42 9.41 -10.10
C LYS A 104 3.47 10.34 -10.67
N ALA A 105 3.92 11.30 -9.88
CA ALA A 105 4.93 12.30 -10.23
C ALA A 105 6.37 11.78 -10.06
N GLY A 106 6.56 10.52 -9.67
CA GLY A 106 7.87 9.90 -9.47
C GLY A 106 8.60 10.36 -8.21
N LEU A 107 7.90 10.95 -7.23
CA LEU A 107 8.43 11.14 -5.89
C LEU A 107 8.48 9.80 -5.20
N MET A 108 9.67 9.38 -4.79
CA MET A 108 9.92 8.13 -4.10
C MET A 108 10.10 8.40 -2.61
N VAL A 109 9.58 7.52 -1.76
CA VAL A 109 9.91 7.46 -0.33
C VAL A 109 10.61 6.13 -0.03
N GLY A 110 11.65 6.18 0.79
CA GLY A 110 12.38 5.00 1.20
C GLY A 110 12.96 5.12 2.60
N VAL A 111 13.61 4.03 3.00
CA VAL A 111 14.25 3.89 4.31
C VAL A 111 15.71 3.50 4.13
N VAL A 112 16.56 4.09 4.96
CA VAL A 112 17.92 3.62 5.23
C VAL A 112 17.86 2.76 6.48
N SER A 113 18.32 1.51 6.39
CA SER A 113 18.33 0.57 7.52
C SER A 113 19.66 0.65 8.27
N GLY A 114 19.64 0.47 9.59
CA GLY A 114 20.83 0.47 10.45
C GLY A 114 20.60 1.19 11.78
N GLY A 115 21.64 1.29 12.61
CA GLY A 115 21.56 1.93 13.93
C GLY A 115 21.20 3.42 13.90
N GLU A 116 21.47 4.09 12.78
CA GLU A 116 21.06 5.47 12.49
C GLU A 116 20.09 5.53 11.30
N GLY A 117 19.23 4.52 11.15
CA GLY A 117 18.27 4.46 10.06
C GLY A 117 17.34 5.68 10.02
N PHE A 118 16.96 6.09 8.81
CA PHE A 118 16.08 7.24 8.60
C PHE A 118 15.26 7.09 7.32
N LEU A 119 14.19 7.89 7.21
CA LEU A 119 13.40 7.97 6.00
C LEU A 119 13.94 9.04 5.05
N PHE A 120 13.79 8.80 3.77
CA PHE A 120 14.21 9.73 2.74
C PHE A 120 13.18 9.86 1.62
N THR A 121 13.27 10.97 0.90
CA THR A 121 12.65 11.15 -0.41
C THR A 121 13.70 11.23 -1.50
N TYR A 122 13.32 10.83 -2.72
CA TYR A 122 14.21 10.85 -3.88
C TYR A 122 13.41 10.99 -5.18
N ARG A 123 13.98 11.64 -6.20
CA ARG A 123 13.51 11.57 -7.58
C ARG A 123 14.60 11.03 -8.49
N ALA A 124 14.19 10.30 -9.52
CA ALA A 124 15.12 9.73 -10.47
C ALA A 124 16.02 10.81 -11.09
N GLY A 125 17.33 10.65 -10.92
CA GLY A 125 18.34 11.58 -11.44
C GLY A 125 18.84 12.61 -10.43
N ASP A 126 18.23 12.69 -9.23
CA ASP A 126 18.78 13.50 -8.15
C ASP A 126 20.17 12.97 -7.74
N LYS A 127 21.05 13.87 -7.31
CA LYS A 127 22.43 13.51 -6.95
C LYS A 127 22.53 12.78 -5.61
N ALA A 128 21.54 12.95 -4.74
CA ALA A 128 21.50 12.39 -3.40
C ALA A 128 20.04 12.27 -2.94
N ILE A 129 19.80 11.39 -1.97
CA ILE A 129 18.53 11.34 -1.23
C ILE A 129 18.37 12.56 -0.34
N THR A 130 17.12 12.93 -0.04
CA THR A 130 16.78 13.96 0.94
C THR A 130 16.21 13.31 2.19
N ARG A 131 16.90 13.42 3.33
CA ARG A 131 16.41 12.90 4.62
C ARG A 131 15.15 13.66 5.08
N LEU A 132 14.16 12.93 5.58
CA LEU A 132 12.99 13.53 6.19
C LEU A 132 13.30 13.94 7.64
N PRO A 133 12.94 15.17 8.07
CA PRO A 133 13.26 15.65 9.40
C PRO A 133 12.51 14.86 10.48
N GLY A 134 13.21 14.48 11.55
CA GLY A 134 12.63 13.74 12.68
C GLY A 134 12.30 12.28 12.37
N SER A 135 12.76 11.74 11.23
CA SER A 135 12.54 10.35 10.82
C SER A 135 13.56 9.35 11.39
N ASP A 136 14.20 9.69 12.51
CA ASP A 136 15.40 9.02 13.04
C ASP A 136 15.07 7.67 13.70
N TRP A 137 14.59 6.71 12.92
CA TRP A 137 14.31 5.34 13.33
C TRP A 137 13.97 4.49 12.11
N LEU A 138 14.23 3.20 12.19
CA LEU A 138 13.76 2.26 11.17
C LEU A 138 12.25 2.01 11.31
N SER A 139 11.49 2.48 10.32
CA SER A 139 10.19 1.92 9.97
C SER A 139 10.30 1.40 8.56
N ASP A 140 10.02 0.11 8.36
CA ASP A 140 9.96 -0.48 7.01
C ASP A 140 8.62 -0.16 6.31
N ASP A 141 7.92 0.86 6.82
CA ASP A 141 6.56 1.26 6.47
C ASP A 141 6.56 2.76 6.22
N ALA A 142 6.40 3.14 4.96
CA ALA A 142 6.21 4.51 4.54
C ALA A 142 5.53 4.52 3.18
N ASP A 143 4.68 5.51 2.95
CA ASP A 143 3.95 5.64 1.69
C ASP A 143 3.86 7.11 1.26
N VAL A 144 3.52 7.34 -0.01
CA VAL A 144 3.45 8.65 -0.63
C VAL A 144 2.30 8.75 -1.62
N ASN A 145 1.41 9.72 -1.44
CA ASN A 145 0.29 9.95 -2.37
C ASN A 145 0.67 10.89 -3.54
N ASP A 146 -0.23 11.05 -4.50
CA ASP A 146 0.01 11.85 -5.72
C ASP A 146 0.12 13.36 -5.45
N ALA A 147 -0.43 13.84 -4.34
CA ALA A 147 -0.18 15.20 -3.86
C ALA A 147 1.22 15.38 -3.24
N GLY A 148 1.98 14.29 -3.05
CA GLY A 148 3.33 14.29 -2.51
C GLY A 148 3.40 14.41 -1.00
N TYR A 149 2.32 14.03 -0.30
CA TYR A 149 2.39 13.81 1.14
C TYR A 149 3.03 12.45 1.40
N VAL A 150 4.02 12.43 2.27
CA VAL A 150 4.69 11.22 2.73
C VAL A 150 4.23 10.90 4.14
N VAL A 151 3.95 9.64 4.43
CA VAL A 151 3.50 9.17 5.75
C VAL A 151 4.40 8.07 6.27
N SER A 152 4.62 8.05 7.59
CA SER A 152 5.34 7.00 8.31
C SER A 152 5.24 7.28 9.83
N ARG A 153 5.98 6.54 10.64
CA ARG A 153 6.17 6.81 12.08
C ARG A 153 7.54 7.44 12.35
N THR A 154 7.61 8.15 13.46
CA THR A 154 8.85 8.70 14.02
C THR A 154 9.37 7.82 15.15
N ARG A 155 10.62 8.06 15.58
CA ARG A 155 11.26 7.35 16.70
C ARG A 155 10.43 7.37 17.99
N GLY A 156 9.75 8.47 18.25
CA GLY A 156 8.95 8.64 19.48
C GLY A 156 7.66 7.83 19.49
N GLY A 157 7.38 7.02 18.46
CA GLY A 157 6.14 6.25 18.34
C GLY A 157 4.95 7.10 17.93
N GLN A 158 5.18 8.31 17.40
CA GLN A 158 4.13 9.14 16.79
C GLN A 158 4.12 8.90 15.28
N GLY A 159 2.94 8.71 14.69
CA GLY A 159 2.78 8.81 13.25
C GLY A 159 2.95 10.27 12.79
N ALA A 160 3.45 10.47 11.57
CA ALA A 160 3.69 11.79 11.02
C ALA A 160 3.45 11.84 9.51
N VAL A 161 3.16 13.06 9.04
CA VAL A 161 3.02 13.39 7.63
C VAL A 161 4.03 14.47 7.27
N TRP A 162 4.74 14.26 6.17
CA TRP A 162 5.65 15.22 5.58
C TRP A 162 5.14 15.70 4.23
N LYS A 163 5.45 16.95 3.91
CA LYS A 163 5.21 17.55 2.60
C LYS A 163 6.36 18.49 2.29
N ASP A 164 6.91 18.35 1.08
CA ASP A 164 7.99 19.21 0.57
C ASP A 164 9.18 19.31 1.55
N GLY A 165 9.54 18.17 2.17
CA GLY A 165 10.66 18.05 3.10
C GLY A 165 10.38 18.53 4.53
N LEU A 166 9.16 18.97 4.85
CA LEU A 166 8.78 19.47 6.17
C LEU A 166 7.72 18.58 6.81
N LYS A 167 7.77 18.39 8.13
CA LYS A 167 6.69 17.74 8.87
C LYS A 167 5.50 18.70 8.95
N VAL A 168 4.33 18.28 8.48
CA VAL A 168 3.12 19.13 8.38
C VAL A 168 1.97 18.65 9.26
N ARG A 169 2.01 17.41 9.75
CA ARG A 169 0.96 16.87 10.63
C ARG A 169 1.50 15.74 11.50
N ASP A 170 1.06 15.70 12.74
CA ASP A 170 1.22 14.55 13.64
C ASP A 170 -0.06 13.69 13.60
N LEU A 171 0.10 12.38 13.76
CA LEU A 171 -0.98 11.39 13.71
C LEU A 171 -1.15 10.79 15.12
N PRO A 172 -2.06 11.34 15.94
CA PRO A 172 -2.26 10.88 17.32
C PRO A 172 -3.03 9.55 17.35
N VAL A 173 -2.90 8.80 18.44
CA VAL A 173 -3.78 7.65 18.69
C VAL A 173 -5.25 8.07 18.81
N PRO A 174 -6.23 7.19 18.53
CA PRO A 174 -7.64 7.49 18.69
C PRO A 174 -8.02 8.05 20.07
N ALA A 175 -9.03 8.92 20.10
CA ALA A 175 -9.54 9.44 21.35
C ALA A 175 -10.13 8.30 22.20
N GLY A 176 -9.79 8.28 23.49
CA GLY A 176 -10.23 7.21 24.41
C GLY A 176 -9.41 5.93 24.34
N SER A 177 -8.31 5.89 23.58
CA SER A 177 -7.34 4.80 23.66
C SER A 177 -6.84 4.62 25.10
N SER A 178 -6.58 3.37 25.48
CA SER A 178 -6.10 3.03 26.82
C SER A 178 -4.73 3.67 27.12
N PRO A 179 -4.39 3.90 28.40
CA PRO A 179 -3.07 4.40 28.79
C PRO A 179 -1.94 3.55 28.18
N GLY A 180 -0.89 4.20 27.68
CA GLY A 180 0.25 3.49 27.08
C GLY A 180 0.04 3.07 25.62
N THR A 181 -1.11 3.37 25.00
CA THR A 181 -1.30 3.16 23.56
C THR A 181 -0.35 4.04 22.75
N TYR A 182 0.26 3.49 21.70
CA TYR A 182 1.12 4.22 20.77
C TYR A 182 0.87 3.81 19.33
N VAL A 183 1.32 4.63 18.37
CA VAL A 183 1.27 4.29 16.95
C VAL A 183 2.38 3.30 16.66
N GLU A 184 2.00 2.05 16.36
CA GLU A 184 2.94 1.01 16.01
C GLU A 184 3.44 1.22 14.59
N LEU A 185 2.54 1.31 13.60
CA LEU A 185 2.89 1.50 12.20
C LEU A 185 2.04 2.59 11.53
N VAL A 186 2.56 3.15 10.44
CA VAL A 186 1.81 3.97 9.47
C VAL A 186 2.14 3.41 8.09
N THR A 187 1.16 2.83 7.42
CA THR A 187 1.39 1.89 6.31
C THR A 187 0.93 2.37 4.95
N GLY A 188 -0.06 3.27 4.88
CA GLY A 188 -0.58 3.75 3.59
C GLY A 188 -1.23 5.12 3.63
N ILE A 189 -1.32 5.78 2.47
CA ILE A 189 -2.05 7.03 2.25
C ILE A 189 -2.72 7.05 0.87
N ASN A 190 -4.03 7.31 0.82
CA ASN A 190 -4.75 7.46 -0.46
C ASN A 190 -4.62 8.89 -1.03
N ASN A 191 -5.11 9.12 -2.25
CA ASN A 191 -5.03 10.45 -2.87
C ASN A 191 -5.97 11.50 -2.26
N LYS A 192 -6.96 11.08 -1.47
CA LYS A 192 -7.74 12.02 -0.64
C LYS A 192 -6.91 12.56 0.52
N GLY A 193 -5.87 11.83 0.95
CA GLY A 193 -5.04 12.15 2.10
C GLY A 193 -5.46 11.43 3.38
N ASP A 194 -6.33 10.42 3.29
CA ASP A 194 -6.63 9.54 4.42
C ASP A 194 -5.40 8.66 4.66
N VAL A 195 -4.94 8.64 5.91
CA VAL A 195 -3.75 7.89 6.33
C VAL A 195 -4.16 6.66 7.10
N LEU A 196 -3.47 5.55 6.86
CA LEU A 196 -3.70 4.26 7.47
C LEU A 196 -2.51 3.85 8.35
N GLY A 197 -2.80 3.16 9.46
CA GLY A 197 -1.77 2.56 10.27
C GLY A 197 -2.33 1.68 11.38
N ILE A 198 -1.50 1.39 12.36
CA ILE A 198 -1.77 0.47 13.46
C ILE A 198 -1.45 1.17 14.77
N ALA A 199 -2.35 1.06 15.75
CA ALA A 199 -2.06 1.39 17.13
C ALA A 199 -1.88 0.10 17.95
N ARG A 200 -0.94 0.12 18.89
CA ARG A 200 -0.70 -0.97 19.84
C ARG A 200 -1.09 -0.55 21.23
N GLU A 201 -1.85 -1.41 21.89
CA GLU A 201 -2.13 -1.35 23.31
C GLU A 201 -1.24 -2.33 24.05
N ASN A 202 -0.65 -1.86 25.14
CA ASN A 202 0.05 -2.70 26.09
C ASN A 202 -0.07 -2.07 27.47
N TYR A 203 -1.09 -2.46 28.22
CA TYR A 203 -1.34 -1.90 29.54
C TYR A 203 -1.91 -2.93 30.50
N GLU A 204 -1.64 -2.73 31.78
CA GLU A 204 -2.26 -3.49 32.86
C GLU A 204 -3.53 -2.78 33.30
N VAL A 205 -4.65 -3.49 33.30
CA VAL A 205 -5.94 -2.99 33.79
C VAL A 205 -5.82 -2.82 35.31
N PRO A 206 -5.86 -1.58 35.84
CA PRO A 206 -5.57 -1.32 37.26
C PRO A 206 -6.47 -2.10 38.21
N GLU A 207 -7.73 -2.32 37.84
CA GLU A 207 -8.73 -2.97 38.68
C GLU A 207 -8.55 -4.49 38.77
N THR A 208 -7.99 -5.12 37.75
CA THR A 208 -7.92 -6.60 37.65
C THR A 208 -6.48 -7.14 37.62
N GLY A 209 -5.48 -6.29 37.40
CA GLY A 209 -4.10 -6.71 37.12
C GLY A 209 -3.94 -7.44 35.78
N GLN A 210 -4.99 -7.50 34.95
CA GLN A 210 -4.92 -8.18 33.66
C GLN A 210 -4.12 -7.32 32.68
N ARG A 211 -3.08 -7.90 32.09
CA ARG A 211 -2.37 -7.27 30.96
C ARG A 211 -3.18 -7.44 29.68
N LEU A 212 -3.55 -6.32 29.07
CA LEU A 212 -4.14 -6.27 27.74
C LEU A 212 -3.05 -5.87 26.74
N GLU A 213 -2.82 -6.76 25.79
CA GLU A 213 -1.85 -6.57 24.71
C GLU A 213 -2.49 -6.92 23.37
N GLY A 214 -2.31 -6.05 22.39
CA GLY A 214 -2.76 -6.29 21.02
C GLY A 214 -2.69 -5.04 20.16
N SER A 215 -2.98 -5.21 18.88
CA SER A 215 -2.96 -4.15 17.87
C SER A 215 -4.30 -3.99 17.18
N TYR A 216 -4.56 -2.78 16.67
CA TYR A 216 -5.75 -2.49 15.89
C TYR A 216 -5.50 -1.44 14.81
N PRO A 217 -6.25 -1.49 13.71
CA PRO A 217 -6.07 -0.53 12.65
C PRO A 217 -6.61 0.85 13.03
N VAL A 218 -5.97 1.88 12.53
CA VAL A 218 -6.34 3.28 12.72
C VAL A 218 -6.39 3.99 11.38
N LEU A 219 -7.45 4.77 11.18
CA LEU A 219 -7.62 5.68 10.04
C LEU A 219 -7.54 7.12 10.53
N TRP A 220 -6.65 7.91 9.94
CA TRP A 220 -6.59 9.37 10.12
C TRP A 220 -7.21 10.06 8.91
N PRO A 221 -8.37 10.71 9.07
CA PRO A 221 -9.03 11.39 7.96
C PRO A 221 -8.19 12.51 7.35
N ALA A 222 -8.32 12.70 6.04
CA ALA A 222 -7.65 13.78 5.30
C ALA A 222 -7.96 15.19 5.83
N ASP A 223 -9.20 15.40 6.29
CA ASP A 223 -9.71 16.68 6.78
C ASP A 223 -9.10 17.14 8.13
N GLY A 224 -8.20 16.35 8.71
CA GLY A 224 -7.59 16.65 10.01
C GLY A 224 -8.47 16.27 11.20
N GLY A 225 -9.62 15.63 10.96
CA GLY A 225 -10.52 15.12 11.98
C GLY A 225 -9.87 14.07 12.89
N PRO A 226 -10.57 13.65 13.96
CA PRO A 226 -10.03 12.71 14.93
C PRO A 226 -9.70 11.36 14.28
N ALA A 227 -8.63 10.74 14.78
CA ALA A 227 -8.26 9.38 14.41
C ALA A 227 -9.38 8.39 14.78
N LYS A 228 -9.65 7.44 13.88
CA LYS A 228 -10.72 6.45 14.03
C LYS A 228 -10.11 5.06 14.17
N ALA A 229 -10.38 4.39 15.28
CA ALA A 229 -10.11 2.97 15.40
C ALA A 229 -11.03 2.19 14.45
N LEU A 230 -10.47 1.31 13.62
CA LEU A 230 -11.27 0.37 12.85
C LEU A 230 -11.58 -0.86 13.71
N PRO A 231 -12.69 -1.58 13.44
CA PRO A 231 -13.02 -2.78 14.21
C PRO A 231 -11.93 -3.84 14.10
N ARG A 232 -11.58 -4.42 15.24
CA ARG A 232 -10.65 -5.55 15.32
C ARG A 232 -11.30 -6.82 14.76
N THR A 233 -10.50 -7.64 14.10
CA THR A 233 -10.86 -9.01 13.70
C THR A 233 -10.19 -10.06 14.56
N SER A 234 -9.11 -9.69 15.24
CA SER A 234 -8.37 -10.51 16.18
C SER A 234 -7.69 -9.65 17.26
N ASN A 235 -6.88 -10.27 18.12
CA ASN A 235 -6.05 -9.51 19.06
C ASN A 235 -4.98 -8.68 18.34
N ASP A 236 -4.52 -9.14 17.17
CA ASP A 236 -3.49 -8.47 16.37
C ASP A 236 -3.92 -8.35 14.90
N SER A 237 -4.58 -7.24 14.59
CA SER A 237 -5.03 -6.91 13.25
C SER A 237 -4.07 -5.91 12.59
N TRP A 238 -3.41 -6.36 11.52
CA TRP A 238 -2.45 -5.58 10.75
C TRP A 238 -3.09 -5.04 9.47
N VAL A 239 -2.71 -3.83 9.08
CA VAL A 239 -3.15 -3.19 7.84
C VAL A 239 -1.97 -2.74 7.01
N GLN A 240 -2.07 -2.93 5.70
CA GLN A 240 -0.95 -2.72 4.78
C GLN A 240 -1.23 -1.60 3.77
N ASP A 241 -2.46 -1.46 3.28
CA ASP A 241 -2.75 -0.51 2.21
C ASP A 241 -4.22 -0.08 2.18
N ILE A 242 -4.51 1.08 1.57
CA ILE A 242 -5.83 1.71 1.44
C ILE A 242 -6.08 2.21 0.02
N ASP A 243 -7.21 1.84 -0.57
CA ASP A 243 -7.60 2.29 -1.90
C ASP A 243 -8.38 3.63 -1.89
N GLU A 244 -8.69 4.16 -3.07
CA GLU A 244 -9.36 5.46 -3.21
C GLU A 244 -10.81 5.45 -2.73
N SER A 245 -11.42 4.27 -2.59
CA SER A 245 -12.74 4.13 -1.98
C SER A 245 -12.68 4.17 -0.45
N GLY A 246 -11.48 4.08 0.13
CA GLY A 246 -11.25 3.93 1.56
C GLY A 246 -11.28 2.47 2.02
N ARG A 247 -11.31 1.50 1.10
CA ARG A 247 -11.20 0.09 1.46
C ARG A 247 -9.75 -0.21 1.81
N VAL A 248 -9.59 -0.84 2.96
CA VAL A 248 -8.31 -1.20 3.56
C VAL A 248 -8.09 -2.70 3.42
N VAL A 249 -6.85 -3.10 3.19
CA VAL A 249 -6.42 -4.51 3.20
C VAL A 249 -5.34 -4.74 4.24
N GLY A 250 -5.26 -5.98 4.70
CA GLY A 250 -4.25 -6.42 5.64
C GLY A 250 -4.45 -7.87 6.04
N TYR A 251 -4.09 -8.19 7.28
CA TYR A 251 -4.21 -9.54 7.80
C TYR A 251 -4.27 -9.58 9.33
N ASP A 252 -4.91 -10.62 9.87
CA ASP A 252 -4.73 -10.98 11.27
C ASP A 252 -3.46 -11.81 11.44
N TRP A 253 -2.80 -11.60 12.58
CA TRP A 253 -1.66 -12.40 13.01
C TRP A 253 -1.98 -13.10 14.33
N TYR A 254 -1.81 -14.42 14.39
CA TYR A 254 -1.99 -15.18 15.62
C TYR A 254 -0.69 -15.85 16.07
N GLY A 255 -0.08 -15.28 17.11
CA GLY A 255 0.91 -15.93 17.99
C GLY A 255 2.18 -16.48 17.32
N MET A 256 2.87 -17.36 18.05
CA MET A 256 4.19 -17.93 17.68
C MET A 256 4.17 -18.88 16.46
N GLY A 257 3.08 -18.91 15.68
CA GLY A 257 2.90 -19.84 14.56
C GLY A 257 2.68 -19.20 13.19
N TYR A 258 2.93 -17.90 13.02
CA TYR A 258 2.82 -17.22 11.71
C TYR A 258 1.46 -17.46 11.02
N GLN A 259 0.39 -17.53 11.79
CA GLN A 259 -0.95 -17.79 11.28
C GLN A 259 -1.51 -16.49 10.72
N PHE A 260 -1.27 -16.27 9.43
CA PHE A 260 -1.75 -15.09 8.71
C PHE A 260 -3.11 -15.37 8.07
N ARG A 261 -4.08 -14.51 8.34
CA ARG A 261 -5.39 -14.55 7.66
C ARG A 261 -5.62 -13.23 6.94
N PRO A 262 -5.83 -13.21 5.60
CA PRO A 262 -6.13 -11.98 4.90
C PRO A 262 -7.47 -11.37 5.34
N VAL A 263 -7.49 -10.06 5.48
CA VAL A 263 -8.62 -9.28 6.02
C VAL A 263 -8.80 -8.00 5.21
N THR A 264 -10.06 -7.55 5.06
CA THR A 264 -10.41 -6.28 4.42
C THR A 264 -11.44 -5.48 5.21
N TRP A 265 -11.22 -4.17 5.34
CA TRP A 265 -12.15 -3.25 6.00
C TRP A 265 -12.71 -2.28 4.96
N THR A 266 -14.03 -2.13 4.90
CA THR A 266 -14.69 -1.26 3.92
C THR A 266 -15.55 -0.22 4.64
N PRO A 267 -15.59 1.04 4.16
CA PRO A 267 -16.53 2.03 4.67
C PRO A 267 -17.98 1.51 4.61
N PRO A 268 -18.84 1.86 5.58
CA PRO A 268 -18.61 2.76 6.71
C PRO A 268 -17.94 2.10 7.93
N TYR A 269 -17.31 0.92 7.76
CA TYR A 269 -16.62 0.16 8.79
C TYR A 269 -17.53 -0.31 9.94
N SER A 270 -18.82 -0.51 9.66
CA SER A 270 -19.86 -0.77 10.68
C SER A 270 -20.25 -2.25 10.84
N GLY A 271 -19.63 -3.19 10.12
CA GLY A 271 -20.15 -4.56 10.00
C GLY A 271 -19.11 -5.56 9.51
N PRO A 272 -19.53 -6.84 9.32
CA PRO A 272 -18.62 -7.97 9.18
C PRO A 272 -17.59 -7.74 8.09
N ILE A 273 -16.36 -7.94 8.51
CA ILE A 273 -15.14 -7.70 7.77
C ILE A 273 -14.96 -8.79 6.71
N GLY A 274 -14.57 -8.39 5.49
CA GLY A 274 -14.36 -9.32 4.40
C GLY A 274 -13.09 -10.13 4.63
N ALA A 275 -13.23 -11.43 4.90
CA ALA A 275 -12.11 -12.36 4.95
C ALA A 275 -12.21 -13.31 3.74
N PRO A 276 -11.58 -12.99 2.60
CA PRO A 276 -11.68 -13.80 1.39
C PRO A 276 -11.00 -15.17 1.49
N GLY A 277 -10.36 -15.44 2.64
CA GLY A 277 -9.57 -16.63 2.87
C GLY A 277 -8.15 -16.49 2.31
N ALA A 278 -7.40 -17.58 2.36
CA ALA A 278 -6.11 -17.70 1.69
C ALA A 278 -6.27 -18.49 0.39
N LEU A 279 -5.19 -18.59 -0.38
CA LEU A 279 -5.10 -19.52 -1.50
C LEU A 279 -5.41 -20.96 -1.03
N LYS A 280 -6.26 -21.70 -1.76
CA LYS A 280 -6.75 -23.03 -1.34
C LYS A 280 -5.65 -24.03 -0.98
N THR A 281 -4.47 -23.92 -1.60
CA THR A 281 -3.31 -24.78 -1.34
C THR A 281 -2.53 -24.43 -0.08
N HIS A 282 -2.85 -23.30 0.56
CA HIS A 282 -2.11 -22.74 1.68
C HIS A 282 -3.06 -22.48 2.86
N PRO A 283 -2.66 -22.84 4.09
CA PRO A 283 -3.50 -22.58 5.27
C PRO A 283 -3.53 -21.10 5.66
N TYR A 284 -2.52 -20.32 5.25
CA TYR A 284 -2.33 -18.93 5.64
C TYR A 284 -2.06 -18.03 4.43
N GLY A 285 -2.28 -16.74 4.61
CA GLY A 285 -1.86 -15.74 3.64
C GLY A 285 -1.98 -14.31 4.14
N THR A 286 -1.40 -13.39 3.38
CA THR A 286 -1.44 -11.95 3.64
C THR A 286 -2.11 -11.20 2.48
N PHE A 287 -2.61 -10.01 2.75
CA PHE A 287 -2.70 -8.95 1.76
C PHE A 287 -1.76 -7.82 2.14
N GLU A 288 -0.94 -7.43 1.16
CA GLU A 288 0.14 -6.44 1.29
C GLU A 288 -0.18 -5.16 0.52
N ALA A 289 -1.05 -5.21 -0.50
CA ALA A 289 -1.39 -4.05 -1.30
C ALA A 289 -2.78 -4.16 -1.94
N VAL A 290 -3.35 -3.01 -2.28
CA VAL A 290 -4.64 -2.86 -2.95
C VAL A 290 -4.55 -1.86 -4.11
N SER A 291 -5.13 -2.20 -5.26
CA SER A 291 -5.13 -1.33 -6.42
C SER A 291 -5.97 -0.08 -6.13
N PRO A 292 -5.54 1.12 -6.53
CA PRO A 292 -6.22 2.36 -6.17
C PRO A 292 -7.71 2.40 -6.52
N THR A 293 -8.12 1.85 -7.67
CA THR A 293 -9.52 1.95 -8.14
C THR A 293 -10.15 0.64 -8.60
N ASN A 294 -9.35 -0.40 -8.87
CA ASN A 294 -9.84 -1.63 -9.51
C ASN A 294 -10.17 -2.78 -8.56
N PHE A 295 -10.16 -2.51 -7.25
CA PHE A 295 -10.47 -3.48 -6.18
C PHE A 295 -9.59 -4.74 -6.12
N VAL A 296 -8.48 -4.80 -6.85
CA VAL A 296 -7.56 -5.94 -6.82
C VAL A 296 -6.69 -5.84 -5.57
N SER A 297 -6.58 -6.93 -4.82
CA SER A 297 -5.69 -7.04 -3.65
C SER A 297 -4.66 -8.12 -3.91
N VAL A 298 -3.43 -7.93 -3.43
CA VAL A 298 -2.35 -8.91 -3.62
C VAL A 298 -1.62 -9.16 -2.31
N GLY A 299 -0.96 -10.30 -2.23
CA GLY A 299 -0.08 -10.61 -1.12
C GLY A 299 0.58 -11.96 -1.30
N THR A 300 0.82 -12.66 -0.19
CA THR A 300 1.55 -13.93 -0.22
C THR A 300 0.77 -15.01 0.53
N ALA A 301 0.52 -16.12 -0.15
CA ALA A 301 0.07 -17.37 0.47
C ALA A 301 1.26 -18.04 1.17
N LYS A 302 1.09 -18.46 2.42
CA LYS A 302 2.18 -18.85 3.33
C LYS A 302 1.94 -20.22 3.94
N PHE A 303 3.03 -20.92 4.26
CA PHE A 303 3.03 -22.09 5.13
C PHE A 303 3.58 -21.76 6.51
N HIS A 304 3.30 -22.64 7.47
CA HIS A 304 3.99 -22.61 8.75
C HIS A 304 5.49 -22.83 8.53
N PRO A 305 6.40 -22.09 9.18
CA PRO A 305 7.85 -22.30 9.04
C PRO A 305 8.32 -23.72 9.38
N ASP A 306 7.54 -24.46 10.16
CA ASP A 306 7.83 -25.87 10.50
C ASP A 306 7.33 -26.88 9.44
N ILE A 307 6.60 -26.41 8.43
CA ILE A 307 6.09 -27.21 7.31
C ILE A 307 6.56 -26.56 6.00
N GLN A 308 7.87 -26.63 5.74
CA GLN A 308 8.52 -25.97 4.58
C GLN A 308 8.36 -26.73 3.26
N THR A 309 7.46 -27.71 3.18
CA THR A 309 7.34 -28.57 2.00
C THR A 309 6.68 -27.86 0.81
N LEU A 310 5.95 -26.76 1.04
CA LEU A 310 5.32 -25.96 0.00
C LEU A 310 5.79 -24.50 0.08
N PRO A 311 6.57 -24.02 -0.91
CA PRO A 311 7.06 -22.65 -0.88
C PRO A 311 5.93 -21.62 -0.98
N ASP A 312 6.17 -20.46 -0.37
CA ASP A 312 5.30 -19.29 -0.46
C ASP A 312 4.91 -18.97 -1.91
N GLN A 313 3.69 -18.47 -2.09
CA GLN A 313 3.13 -18.16 -3.40
C GLN A 313 2.52 -16.77 -3.46
N ALA A 314 2.89 -16.00 -4.47
CA ALA A 314 2.22 -14.75 -4.77
C ALA A 314 0.73 -15.03 -5.06
N GLN A 315 -0.15 -14.30 -4.38
CA GLN A 315 -1.60 -14.44 -4.51
C GLN A 315 -2.26 -13.12 -4.90
N LEU A 316 -3.42 -13.24 -5.54
CA LEU A 316 -4.24 -12.13 -6.03
C LEU A 316 -5.71 -12.41 -5.73
N TRP A 317 -6.44 -11.38 -5.31
CA TRP A 317 -7.88 -11.41 -5.14
C TRP A 317 -8.52 -10.27 -5.92
N THR A 318 -9.58 -10.55 -6.67
CA THR A 318 -10.23 -9.55 -7.56
C THR A 318 -11.25 -8.66 -6.83
N GLY A 319 -11.29 -8.73 -5.49
CA GLY A 319 -12.35 -8.12 -4.69
C GLY A 319 -13.61 -8.99 -4.57
N THR A 320 -13.72 -10.06 -5.36
CA THR A 320 -14.80 -11.04 -5.29
C THR A 320 -14.29 -12.44 -5.60
N GLY A 321 -15.07 -13.46 -5.23
CA GLY A 321 -14.74 -14.85 -5.49
C GLY A 321 -13.51 -15.33 -4.70
N PRO A 322 -12.89 -16.45 -5.12
CA PRO A 322 -11.75 -17.03 -4.43
C PRO A 322 -10.45 -16.27 -4.68
N VAL A 323 -9.51 -16.40 -3.75
CA VAL A 323 -8.12 -15.99 -3.94
C VAL A 323 -7.45 -16.88 -4.99
N LEU A 324 -6.72 -16.25 -5.91
CA LEU A 324 -6.04 -16.88 -7.03
C LEU A 324 -4.51 -16.85 -6.83
N ALA A 325 -3.84 -17.84 -7.39
CA ALA A 325 -2.39 -17.90 -7.47
C ALA A 325 -1.89 -17.06 -8.64
N LEU A 326 -0.79 -16.33 -8.45
CA LEU A 326 0.05 -15.84 -9.54
C LEU A 326 1.08 -16.90 -9.94
N PRO A 327 1.48 -16.96 -11.23
CA PRO A 327 2.45 -17.94 -11.70
C PRO A 327 3.85 -17.68 -11.12
N ARG A 328 4.58 -18.77 -10.89
CA ARG A 328 5.97 -18.76 -10.39
C ARG A 328 6.96 -18.64 -11.56
N LEU A 329 8.18 -18.17 -11.30
CA LEU A 329 9.26 -18.21 -12.29
C LEU A 329 9.77 -19.64 -12.56
N ALA A 330 9.73 -20.49 -11.55
CA ALA A 330 10.08 -21.90 -11.65
C ALA A 330 9.11 -22.74 -10.79
N ALA A 331 8.88 -23.98 -11.23
CA ALA A 331 8.05 -24.92 -10.48
C ALA A 331 8.64 -25.14 -9.08
N ASN A 332 7.77 -25.22 -8.07
CA ASN A 332 8.16 -25.43 -6.66
C ASN A 332 9.15 -24.40 -6.11
N GLN A 333 9.17 -23.18 -6.66
CA GLN A 333 10.03 -22.09 -6.20
C GLN A 333 9.20 -20.92 -5.67
N ALA A 334 9.66 -20.28 -4.59
CA ALA A 334 8.90 -19.27 -3.87
C ALA A 334 8.57 -18.03 -4.73
N SER A 335 7.44 -17.39 -4.43
CA SER A 335 7.06 -16.09 -4.98
C SER A 335 6.24 -15.29 -3.98
N THR A 336 6.33 -13.96 -4.04
CA THR A 336 5.61 -13.02 -3.18
C THR A 336 5.10 -11.85 -4.01
N ALA A 337 3.95 -11.28 -3.63
CA ALA A 337 3.45 -10.02 -4.19
C ALA A 337 3.38 -8.97 -3.08
N SER A 338 3.75 -7.74 -3.39
CA SER A 338 3.83 -6.63 -2.43
C SER A 338 3.25 -5.31 -2.96
N SER A 339 2.93 -5.22 -4.24
CA SER A 339 2.34 -4.01 -4.83
C SER A 339 1.44 -4.35 -6.00
N VAL A 340 0.44 -3.52 -6.25
CA VAL A 340 -0.49 -3.66 -7.38
C VAL A 340 -0.89 -2.28 -7.91
N ALA A 341 -1.09 -2.17 -9.21
CA ALA A 341 -1.54 -0.95 -9.88
C ALA A 341 -2.79 -1.22 -10.74
N ASP A 342 -3.55 -0.16 -11.02
CA ASP A 342 -4.79 -0.24 -11.82
C ASP A 342 -4.54 -0.68 -13.27
N ASP A 343 -3.32 -0.52 -13.80
CA ASP A 343 -2.95 -0.99 -15.14
C ASP A 343 -2.70 -2.52 -15.21
N GLY A 344 -3.00 -3.25 -14.13
CA GLY A 344 -2.90 -4.70 -14.05
C GLY A 344 -1.48 -5.20 -13.80
N ARG A 345 -0.54 -4.33 -13.43
CA ARG A 345 0.77 -4.74 -12.91
C ARG A 345 0.66 -5.14 -11.44
N VAL A 346 1.39 -6.20 -11.09
CA VAL A 346 1.65 -6.62 -9.70
C VAL A 346 3.15 -6.75 -9.52
N GLY A 347 3.71 -6.09 -8.51
CA GLY A 347 5.14 -6.14 -8.18
C GLY A 347 5.40 -7.08 -7.00
N GLY A 348 6.56 -7.72 -7.02
CA GLY A 348 7.04 -8.52 -5.89
C GLY A 348 8.38 -9.19 -6.18
N ALA A 349 8.54 -10.42 -5.70
CA ALA A 349 9.74 -11.23 -5.91
C ALA A 349 9.39 -12.68 -6.26
N ALA A 350 10.26 -13.35 -7.02
CA ALA A 350 10.11 -14.76 -7.34
C ALA A 350 11.46 -15.43 -7.53
N VAL A 351 11.56 -16.70 -7.13
CA VAL A 351 12.79 -17.49 -7.24
C VAL A 351 12.85 -18.16 -8.61
N ASN A 352 13.98 -17.98 -9.29
CA ASN A 352 14.22 -18.59 -10.60
C ASN A 352 14.67 -20.07 -10.47
N ALA A 353 14.84 -20.76 -11.60
CA ALA A 353 15.27 -22.16 -11.61
C ALA A 353 16.65 -22.41 -10.99
N GLY A 354 17.50 -21.37 -10.90
CA GLY A 354 18.80 -21.43 -10.24
C GLY A 354 18.75 -21.15 -8.73
N GLY A 355 17.57 -21.05 -8.12
CA GLY A 355 17.40 -20.78 -6.69
C GLY A 355 17.66 -19.32 -6.28
N THR A 356 17.87 -18.42 -7.24
CA THR A 356 18.10 -16.99 -6.96
C THR A 356 16.77 -16.25 -6.91
N LEU A 357 16.57 -15.45 -5.85
CA LEU A 357 15.44 -14.54 -5.75
C LEU A 357 15.60 -13.39 -6.76
N LYS A 358 14.53 -13.05 -7.46
CA LYS A 358 14.53 -11.95 -8.44
C LYS A 358 13.35 -11.02 -8.23
N PRO A 359 13.55 -9.70 -8.40
CA PRO A 359 12.46 -8.74 -8.47
C PRO A 359 11.66 -8.98 -9.75
N VAL A 360 10.34 -9.05 -9.64
CA VAL A 360 9.44 -9.35 -10.76
C VAL A 360 8.24 -8.43 -10.81
N ILE A 361 7.69 -8.28 -12.01
CA ILE A 361 6.39 -7.68 -12.26
C ILE A 361 5.54 -8.67 -13.07
N TRP A 362 4.39 -9.08 -12.52
CA TRP A 362 3.34 -9.74 -13.30
C TRP A 362 2.54 -8.68 -14.03
N THR A 363 2.56 -8.71 -15.36
CA THR A 363 1.78 -7.80 -16.22
C THR A 363 0.45 -8.45 -16.59
N CYS A 364 -0.66 -7.70 -16.63
CA CYS A 364 -2.01 -8.30 -16.73
C CYS A 364 -2.25 -9.40 -15.70
N ALA A 365 -1.87 -9.16 -14.45
CA ALA A 365 -1.82 -10.18 -13.40
C ALA A 365 -3.13 -10.97 -13.27
N THR A 366 -4.28 -10.30 -13.39
CA THR A 366 -5.62 -10.93 -13.37
C THR A 366 -5.84 -11.95 -14.49
N LYS A 367 -5.20 -11.78 -15.66
CA LYS A 367 -5.25 -12.75 -16.77
C LYS A 367 -4.26 -13.91 -16.60
N GLN A 368 -3.24 -13.75 -15.75
CA GLN A 368 -2.29 -14.81 -15.41
C GLN A 368 -2.76 -15.65 -14.22
N ALA A 369 -3.58 -15.05 -13.35
CA ALA A 369 -3.98 -15.65 -12.10
C ALA A 369 -4.86 -16.89 -12.33
N TYR A 370 -4.65 -17.94 -11.52
CA TYR A 370 -5.33 -19.22 -11.68
C TYR A 370 -5.71 -19.82 -10.33
N GLN A 371 -6.69 -20.72 -10.32
CA GLN A 371 -6.95 -21.55 -9.15
C GLN A 371 -5.99 -22.76 -9.20
N PRO A 372 -5.09 -22.90 -8.20
CA PRO A 372 -4.24 -24.08 -8.14
C PRO A 372 -5.10 -25.33 -7.91
N LYS A 373 -4.69 -26.43 -8.54
CA LYS A 373 -5.40 -27.71 -8.46
C LYS A 373 -5.15 -28.42 -7.14
#